data_AF-A0A953H473-F1
#
_entry.id   AF-A0A953H473-F1
#
_cell.length_a   1.000
_cell.length_b   1.000
_cell.length_c   1.000
_cell.angle_alpha   90.00
_cell.angle_beta   90.00
_cell.angle_gamma   90.00
#
_symmetry.space_group_name_H-M   'P 1'
#
loop_
_entity.id
_entity.type
_entity.pdbx_description
1 polymer ?
#
loop_
_entity_poly.entity_id
_entity_poly.type
_entity_poly.pdbx_seq_one_letter_code
_entity_poly.pdbx_strand_id
1 'polypeptide(L)'
;MHAVFLLKCWFEQNQDFFKAYKLIATLKDSTPGVANVTLETEHYLLDINAWNHGTCLDIQILELKSEISVFPHVGECETLSIFQDHLQQLIAWLKNKSQKNS
;
A
#
# COMPACT_ATOMS: atom_id res chain seq x y z
N MET A 1 -3.72 -0.41 18.93
CA MET A 1 -4.06 -0.65 17.51
C MET A 1 -2.78 -1.14 16.83
N HIS A 2 -2.79 -2.27 16.12
CA HIS A 2 -1.57 -2.87 15.55
C HIS A 2 -1.43 -2.56 14.05
N ALA A 3 -0.21 -2.59 13.50
CA ALA A 3 0.09 -2.30 12.08
C ALA A 3 -0.81 -3.06 11.09
N VAL A 4 -1.04 -4.35 11.32
CA VAL A 4 -1.94 -5.17 10.50
C VAL A 4 -3.36 -4.61 10.49
N PHE A 5 -3.88 -4.24 11.67
CA PHE A 5 -5.21 -3.65 11.78
C PHE A 5 -5.27 -2.30 11.06
N LEU A 6 -4.22 -1.48 11.17
CA LEU A 6 -4.14 -0.20 10.47
C LEU A 6 -4.16 -0.37 8.94
N LEU A 7 -3.39 -1.33 8.40
CA LEU A 7 -3.41 -1.60 6.95
C LEU A 7 -4.79 -2.09 6.48
N LYS A 8 -5.44 -2.95 7.26
CA LYS A 8 -6.81 -3.42 6.98
C LYS A 8 -7.81 -2.26 6.97
N CYS A 9 -7.81 -1.42 8.00
CA CYS A 9 -8.67 -0.25 8.05
C CYS A 9 -8.39 0.72 6.90
N TRP A 10 -7.12 0.96 6.57
CA TRP A 10 -6.75 1.79 5.43
C TRP A 10 -7.30 1.23 4.11
N PHE A 11 -7.20 -0.08 3.89
CA PHE A 11 -7.78 -0.73 2.71
C PHE A 11 -9.30 -0.53 2.64
N GLU A 12 -10.02 -0.75 3.75
CA GLU A 12 -11.47 -0.59 3.82
C GLU A 12 -11.91 0.87 3.61
N GLN A 13 -11.18 1.83 4.18
CA GLN A 13 -11.51 3.26 4.09
C GLN A 13 -11.26 3.83 2.68
N ASN A 14 -10.40 3.21 1.87
CA ASN A 14 -10.02 3.72 0.55
C ASN A 14 -10.71 2.99 -0.62
N GLN A 15 -11.74 2.19 -0.37
CA GLN A 15 -12.44 1.43 -1.43
C GLN A 15 -13.01 2.32 -2.53
N ASP A 16 -13.64 3.46 -2.18
CA ASP A 16 -14.20 4.37 -3.17
C ASP A 16 -13.11 5.07 -3.99
N PHE A 17 -11.97 5.36 -3.37
CA PHE A 17 -10.78 5.86 -4.08
C PHE A 17 -10.29 4.81 -5.09
N PHE A 18 -10.14 3.54 -4.68
CA PHE A 18 -9.69 2.49 -5.60
C PHE A 18 -10.62 2.35 -6.80
N LYS A 19 -11.94 2.37 -6.59
CA LYS A 19 -12.94 2.34 -7.65
C LYS A 19 -12.84 3.55 -8.59
N ALA A 20 -12.75 4.77 -8.04
CA ALA A 20 -12.70 6.00 -8.83
C ALA A 20 -11.50 6.05 -9.78
N TYR A 21 -10.37 5.47 -9.38
CA TYR A 21 -9.13 5.43 -10.15
C TYR A 21 -8.89 4.10 -10.87
N LYS A 22 -9.90 3.24 -10.95
CA LYS A 22 -9.84 1.91 -11.62
C LYS A 22 -8.68 1.04 -11.13
N LEU A 23 -8.35 1.14 -9.85
CA LEU A 23 -7.35 0.30 -9.17
C LEU A 23 -7.99 -1.05 -8.82
N ILE A 24 -7.36 -2.14 -9.23
CA ILE A 24 -7.72 -3.48 -8.73
C ILE A 24 -7.02 -3.65 -7.38
N ALA A 25 -7.80 -3.56 -6.30
CA ALA A 25 -7.30 -3.64 -4.93
C ALA A 25 -7.70 -4.96 -4.29
N THR A 26 -6.72 -5.74 -3.82
CA THR A 26 -6.95 -7.03 -3.15
C THR A 26 -6.30 -7.01 -1.78
N LEU A 27 -7.09 -7.31 -0.74
CA LEU A 27 -6.55 -7.64 0.57
C LEU A 27 -6.33 -9.16 0.61
N LYS A 28 -5.07 -9.59 0.64
CA LYS A 28 -4.71 -10.99 0.84
C LYS A 28 -4.51 -11.20 2.34
N ASP A 29 -5.47 -11.83 2.99
CA ASP A 29 -5.30 -12.28 4.37
C ASP A 29 -4.22 -13.36 4.41
N SER A 30 -3.18 -13.15 5.22
CA SER A 30 -2.12 -14.13 5.42
C SER A 30 -1.78 -14.23 6.90
N THR A 31 -2.37 -15.20 7.60
CA THR A 31 -2.04 -15.58 9.00
C THR A 31 -2.16 -14.48 10.09
N PRO A 32 -2.39 -14.86 11.36
CA PRO A 32 -2.37 -13.91 12.46
C PRO A 32 -1.05 -13.14 12.51
N GLY A 33 -1.12 -11.80 12.47
CA GLY A 33 0.05 -10.94 12.59
C GLY A 33 0.65 -10.43 11.29
N VAL A 34 0.08 -10.78 10.12
CA VAL A 34 0.46 -10.20 8.82
C VAL A 34 -0.78 -9.73 8.04
N ALA A 35 -0.62 -8.68 7.24
CA ALA A 35 -1.58 -8.32 6.20
C ALA A 35 -0.82 -7.91 4.94
N ASN A 36 -1.37 -8.29 3.78
CA ASN A 36 -0.89 -7.86 2.48
C ASN A 36 -2.02 -7.22 1.70
N VAL A 37 -1.76 -6.05 1.14
CA VAL A 37 -2.63 -5.41 0.15
C VAL A 37 -1.88 -5.32 -1.16
N THR A 38 -2.49 -5.82 -2.22
CA THR A 38 -1.99 -5.63 -3.59
C THR A 38 -2.85 -4.61 -4.31
N LEU A 39 -2.23 -3.61 -4.93
CA LEU A 39 -2.90 -2.68 -5.82
C LEU A 39 -2.34 -2.83 -7.22
N GLU A 40 -3.22 -2.97 -8.21
CA GLU A 40 -2.82 -3.12 -9.61
C GLU A 40 -3.49 -2.04 -10.47
N THR A 41 -2.70 -1.51 -11.41
CA THR A 41 -3.10 -0.62 -12.50
C THR A 41 -2.51 -1.14 -13.80
N GLU A 42 -2.85 -0.52 -14.93
CA GLU A 42 -2.21 -0.79 -16.22
C GLU A 42 -0.68 -0.55 -16.21
N HIS A 43 -0.16 0.30 -15.33
CA HIS A 43 1.23 0.72 -15.34
C HIS A 43 2.05 0.19 -14.16
N TYR A 44 1.39 -0.12 -13.05
CA TYR A 44 2.03 -0.40 -11.77
C TYR A 44 1.37 -1.56 -11.06
N LEU A 45 2.19 -2.43 -10.46
CA LEU A 45 1.82 -3.39 -9.44
C LEU A 45 2.44 -2.95 -8.12
N LEU A 46 1.65 -2.87 -7.06
CA LEU A 46 2.08 -2.48 -5.73
C LEU A 46 1.77 -3.58 -4.73
N ASP A 47 2.73 -3.87 -3.87
CA ASP A 47 2.61 -4.80 -2.75
C ASP A 47 2.88 -4.04 -1.45
N ILE A 48 1.90 -4.07 -0.53
CA ILE A 48 1.95 -3.36 0.75
C ILE A 48 1.79 -4.39 1.84
N ASN A 49 2.83 -4.59 2.63
CA ASN A 49 2.88 -5.63 3.66
C ASN A 49 3.01 -4.99 5.03
N ALA A 50 2.21 -5.46 5.99
CA ALA A 50 2.30 -5.05 7.38
C ALA A 50 2.48 -6.27 8.28
N TRP A 51 3.38 -6.15 9.27
CA TRP A 51 3.58 -7.15 10.30
C TRP A 51 3.40 -6.52 11.69
N ASN A 52 2.76 -7.23 12.61
CA ASN A 52 2.52 -6.73 13.96
C ASN A 52 3.77 -6.65 14.84
N HIS A 53 4.83 -7.40 14.51
CA HIS A 53 6.10 -7.28 15.19
C HIS A 53 6.79 -5.99 14.77
N GLY A 54 7.05 -5.08 15.72
CA GLY A 54 7.77 -3.83 15.46
C GLY A 54 7.05 -2.83 14.54
N THR A 55 5.72 -2.89 14.39
CA THR A 55 4.99 -1.98 13.47
C THR A 55 5.62 -1.94 12.06
N CYS A 56 6.00 -3.10 11.52
CA CYS A 56 6.69 -3.15 10.23
C CYS A 56 5.74 -2.87 9.07
N LEU A 57 6.26 -2.14 8.09
CA LEU A 57 5.63 -1.84 6.82
C LEU A 57 6.66 -2.03 5.71
N ASP A 58 6.30 -2.75 4.66
CA ASP A 58 7.05 -2.76 3.41
C ASP A 58 6.12 -2.31 2.29
N ILE A 59 6.58 -1.38 1.46
CA ILE A 59 5.89 -0.95 0.26
C ILE A 59 6.81 -1.22 -0.91
N GLN A 60 6.35 -2.06 -1.84
CA GLN A 60 7.01 -2.31 -3.11
C GLN A 60 6.15 -1.78 -4.25
N ILE A 61 6.79 -1.16 -5.24
CA ILE A 61 6.16 -0.69 -6.46
C ILE A 61 6.96 -1.22 -7.65
N LEU A 62 6.30 -1.95 -8.54
CA LEU A 62 6.84 -2.41 -9.82
C LEU A 62 6.17 -1.64 -10.96
N GLU A 63 6.95 -0.97 -11.78
CA GLU A 63 6.47 -0.41 -13.05
C GLU A 63 6.49 -1.50 -14.14
N LEU A 64 5.32 -1.88 -14.65
CA LEU A 64 5.14 -3.06 -15.49
C LEU A 64 5.87 -2.97 -16.83
N LYS A 65 5.94 -1.77 -17.43
CA LYS A 65 6.56 -1.59 -18.75
C LYS A 65 8.08 -1.63 -18.71
N SER A 66 8.67 -1.06 -17.66
CA SER A 66 10.13 -0.94 -17.52
C SER A 66 10.72 -2.06 -16.66
N GLU A 67 9.86 -2.83 -15.97
CA GLU A 67 10.22 -3.82 -14.96
C GLU A 67 11.04 -3.23 -13.81
N ILE A 68 10.99 -1.92 -13.62
CA ILE A 68 11.69 -1.23 -12.53
C ILE A 68 10.91 -1.43 -11.24
N SER A 69 11.58 -2.02 -10.25
CA SER A 69 11.08 -2.14 -8.89
C SER A 69 11.69 -1.07 -7.98
N VAL A 70 10.86 -0.44 -7.16
CA VAL A 70 11.28 0.47 -6.10
C VAL A 70 10.63 0.07 -4.78
N PHE A 71 11.33 0.34 -3.68
CA PHE A 71 10.86 0.11 -2.32
C PHE A 71 10.84 1.44 -1.58
N PRO A 72 9.75 2.23 -1.68
CA PRO A 72 9.67 3.53 -1.03
C PRO A 72 9.81 3.46 0.50
N HIS A 73 9.50 2.31 1.10
CA HIS A 73 9.68 2.05 2.52
C HIS A 73 9.88 0.55 2.78
N VAL A 74 10.77 0.22 3.72
CA VAL A 74 11.05 -1.16 4.17
C VAL A 74 11.35 -1.14 5.67
N GLY A 75 10.68 -2.00 6.43
CA GLY A 75 10.97 -2.28 7.83
C GLY A 75 10.07 -1.58 8.85
N GLU A 76 10.59 -1.50 10.08
CA GLU A 76 9.88 -0.99 11.25
C GLU A 76 9.60 0.52 11.15
N CYS A 77 8.35 0.90 11.41
CA CYS A 77 8.00 2.30 11.68
C CYS A 77 8.14 2.57 13.19
N GLU A 78 8.91 3.59 13.56
CA GLU A 78 9.13 3.95 14.97
C GLU A 78 7.82 4.25 15.72
N THR A 79 6.79 4.70 14.99
CA THR A 79 5.46 4.99 15.53
C THR A 79 4.36 4.58 14.56
N LEU A 80 3.15 4.37 15.09
CA LEU A 80 1.95 4.17 14.28
C LEU A 80 1.61 5.39 13.40
N SER A 81 2.00 6.60 13.83
CA SER A 81 1.80 7.82 13.03
C SER A 81 2.61 7.76 11.75
N ILE A 82 3.90 7.39 11.86
CA ILE A 82 4.80 7.25 10.70
C ILE A 82 4.25 6.19 9.73
N PHE A 83 3.75 5.07 10.25
CA PHE A 83 3.09 4.04 9.45
C PHE A 83 1.92 4.61 8.63
N GLN A 84 1.04 5.38 9.27
CA GLN A 84 -0.10 6.01 8.60
C GLN A 84 0.34 7.08 7.58
N ASP A 85 1.40 7.84 7.88
CA ASP A 85 1.96 8.84 6.99
C ASP A 85 2.47 8.20 5.69
N HIS A 86 3.17 7.06 5.78
CA HIS A 86 3.59 6.30 4.59
C HIS A 86 2.39 5.86 3.73
N LEU A 87 1.31 5.39 4.35
CA LEU A 87 0.09 5.01 3.63
C LEU A 87 -0.61 6.22 2.97
N GLN A 88 -0.60 7.38 3.62
CA GLN A 88 -1.12 8.62 3.03
C GLN A 88 -0.26 9.13 1.86
N GLN A 89 1.06 9.06 2.00
CA GLN A 89 2.00 9.41 0.93
C GLN A 89 1.80 8.51 -0.29
N LEU A 90 1.51 7.22 -0.07
CA LEU A 90 1.20 6.30 -1.16
C LEU A 90 -0.07 6.69 -1.91
N ILE A 91 -1.15 7.08 -1.20
CA ILE A 91 -2.37 7.59 -1.85
C ILE A 91 -2.08 8.86 -2.66
N ALA A 92 -1.31 9.80 -2.12
CA ALA A 92 -0.94 11.01 -2.83
C ALA A 92 -0.11 10.69 -4.10
N TRP A 93 0.81 9.73 -4.01
CA TRP A 93 1.59 9.26 -5.15
C TRP A 93 0.70 8.63 -6.23
N LEU A 94 -0.23 7.75 -5.86
CA LEU A 94 -1.19 7.12 -6.78
C LEU A 94 -2.04 8.17 -7.51
N LYS A 95 -2.54 9.19 -6.78
CA LYS A 95 -3.26 10.33 -7.38
C LYS A 95 -2.41 11.04 -8.43
N ASN A 96 -1.18 11.41 -8.07
CA ASN A 96 -0.29 12.13 -8.99
C ASN A 96 0.06 11.29 -10.23
N LYS A 97 0.20 9.97 -10.10
CA LYS A 97 0.48 9.07 -11.22
C LYS A 97 -0.72 8.89 -12.13
N SER A 98 -1.92 8.73 -11.57
CA SER A 98 -3.15 8.63 -12.37
C SER A 98 -3.41 9.88 -13.22
N GLN A 99 -3.10 11.08 -12.71
CA GLN A 99 -3.25 12.34 -13.45
C GLN A 99 -2.24 12.48 -14.59
N LYS A 100 -1.03 11.92 -14.46
CA LYS A 100 -0.01 11.96 -15.52
C LYS A 100 -0.26 10.96 -16.65
N ASN A 101 -1.06 9.93 -16.37
CA ASN A 101 -1.39 8.86 -17.30
C ASN A 101 -2.82 8.97 -17.86
N SER A 102 -3.55 10.06 -17.55
CA SER A 102 -4.84 10.42 -18.14
C SER A 102 -4.63 11.34 -19.34
#